data_AF-A0A5S9MJV2-F1
#
_entry.id   AF-A0A5S9MJV2-F1
#
_cell.length_a   1.000
_cell.length_b   1.000
_cell.length_c   1.000
_cell.angle_alpha   90.00
_cell.angle_beta   90.00
_cell.angle_gamma   90.00
#
_symmetry.space_group_name_H-M   'P 1'
#
loop_
_entity.id
_entity.type
_entity.pdbx_description
1 polymer ?
#
loop_
_entity_poly.entity_id
_entity_poly.type
_entity_poly.pdbx_seq_one_letter_code
_entity_poly.pdbx_strand_id
1 'polypeptide(L)'
;MVQRPLESVVQGLPGILTLMFVAQFFWVIGIHGNQMIKPIREPLLLGSIAVNMTAFQEGKEIPNIITMPFWDVYMSIGGSGVTIGLLIAIFIAGRREEMRSIAKLSSGPGLFNINEPVIFGLPVMLNPVMAIPFIVTPLVTGTIGYIATATGFAGKAVVMVPWTTPPLVNAWLSTAGSMGAVITQLICIVVAVFIYLPFVLLSNRKPEAAPDSE
;
A
#
# COMPACT_ATOMS: atom_id res chain seq x y z
N MET A 1 28.21 10.52 5.01
CA MET A 1 28.87 9.22 4.72
C MET A 1 28.09 7.99 5.19
N VAL A 2 27.01 8.11 6.00
CA VAL A 2 26.11 6.98 6.35
C VAL A 2 25.04 6.70 5.27
N GLN A 3 24.87 7.61 4.31
CA GLN A 3 23.80 7.54 3.30
C GLN A 3 23.98 6.39 2.30
N ARG A 4 25.20 6.19 1.76
CA ARG A 4 25.44 5.18 0.71
C ARG A 4 25.18 3.72 1.13
N PRO A 5 25.59 3.26 2.33
CA PRO A 5 25.26 1.90 2.79
C PRO A 5 23.76 1.70 3.08
N LEU A 6 23.09 2.73 3.58
CA LEU A 6 21.65 2.66 3.85
C LEU A 6 20.83 2.69 2.55
N GLU A 7 21.27 3.47 1.56
CA GLU A 7 20.70 3.50 0.21
C GLU A 7 20.74 2.12 -0.44
N SER A 8 21.89 1.41 -0.40
CA SER A 8 21.99 0.09 -1.04
C SER A 8 21.12 -0.99 -0.37
N VAL A 9 20.91 -0.91 0.95
CA VAL A 9 20.06 -1.84 1.69
C VAL A 9 18.58 -1.56 1.42
N VAL A 10 18.15 -0.29 1.44
CA VAL A 10 16.74 0.09 1.30
C VAL A 10 16.27 0.10 -0.15
N GLN A 11 17.13 0.39 -1.12
CA GLN A 11 16.81 0.36 -2.55
C GLN A 11 16.73 -1.06 -3.14
N GLY A 12 16.97 -2.09 -2.33
CA GLY A 12 16.65 -3.48 -2.65
C GLY A 12 15.24 -3.88 -2.21
N LEU A 13 14.67 -4.89 -2.85
CA LEU A 13 13.35 -5.43 -2.48
C LEU A 13 13.26 -5.82 -0.98
N PRO A 14 14.24 -6.51 -0.37
CA PRO A 14 14.17 -6.82 1.07
C PRO A 14 14.10 -5.57 1.96
N GLY A 15 14.81 -4.50 1.59
CA GLY A 15 14.85 -3.26 2.35
C GLY A 15 13.51 -2.54 2.35
N ILE A 16 12.89 -2.36 1.18
CA ILE A 16 11.59 -1.69 1.10
C ILE A 16 10.49 -2.50 1.78
N LEU A 17 10.52 -3.83 1.66
CA LEU A 17 9.58 -4.72 2.34
C LEU A 17 9.74 -4.64 3.86
N THR A 18 10.97 -4.53 4.35
CA THR A 18 11.24 -4.35 5.79
C THR A 18 10.67 -3.02 6.29
N LEU A 19 10.90 -1.91 5.58
CA LEU A 19 10.31 -0.62 5.94
C LEU A 19 8.77 -0.67 5.94
N MET A 20 8.20 -1.33 4.94
CA MET A 20 6.75 -1.52 4.85
C MET A 20 6.20 -2.34 6.02
N PHE A 21 6.86 -3.45 6.36
CA PHE A 21 6.51 -4.27 7.50
C PHE A 21 6.53 -3.45 8.80
N VAL A 22 7.59 -2.69 9.04
CA VAL A 22 7.71 -1.82 10.23
C VAL A 22 6.59 -0.78 10.27
N ALA A 23 6.25 -0.14 9.14
CA ALA A 23 5.13 0.78 9.08
C ALA A 23 3.79 0.11 9.41
N GLN A 24 3.51 -1.07 8.86
CA GLN A 24 2.25 -1.77 9.15
C GLN A 24 2.20 -2.27 10.60
N PHE A 25 3.33 -2.69 11.16
CA PHE A 25 3.43 -3.07 12.57
C PHE A 25 3.05 -1.91 13.49
N PHE A 26 3.60 -0.71 13.26
CA PHE A 26 3.22 0.49 14.02
C PHE A 26 1.72 0.77 13.93
N TRP A 27 1.14 0.67 12.74
CA TRP A 27 -0.30 0.85 12.55
C TRP A 27 -1.13 -0.17 13.36
N VAL A 28 -0.74 -1.44 13.35
CA VAL A 28 -1.44 -2.49 14.10
C VAL A 28 -1.45 -2.21 15.61
N ILE A 29 -0.40 -1.59 16.16
CA ILE A 29 -0.34 -1.18 17.57
C ILE A 29 -0.87 0.26 17.83
N GLY A 30 -1.46 0.90 16.83
CA GLY A 30 -2.13 2.19 16.95
C GLY A 30 -1.25 3.42 16.84
N ILE A 31 -0.03 3.28 16.32
CA ILE A 31 0.87 4.38 16.00
C ILE A 31 0.86 4.58 14.48
N HIS A 32 0.79 5.83 14.02
CA HIS A 32 0.74 6.11 12.58
C HIS A 32 2.05 5.72 11.88
N GLY A 33 2.11 4.50 11.33
CA GLY A 33 3.35 3.88 10.87
C GLY A 33 4.09 4.62 9.76
N ASN A 34 3.34 5.16 8.77
CA ASN A 34 3.95 5.96 7.71
C ASN A 34 4.68 7.21 8.25
N GLN A 35 4.20 7.82 9.33
CA GLN A 35 4.88 8.96 9.96
C GLN A 35 6.12 8.50 10.74
N MET A 36 6.07 7.32 11.37
CA MET A 36 7.20 6.78 12.13
C MET A 36 8.40 6.46 11.24
N ILE A 37 8.15 5.86 10.07
CA ILE A 37 9.24 5.53 9.14
C ILE A 37 9.64 6.69 8.23
N LYS A 38 8.88 7.79 8.22
CA LYS A 38 9.07 8.95 7.33
C LYS A 38 10.52 9.47 7.29
N PRO A 39 11.20 9.68 8.44
CA PRO A 39 12.56 10.24 8.44
C PRO A 39 13.60 9.37 7.73
N ILE A 40 13.34 8.06 7.64
CA ILE A 40 14.21 7.09 6.96
C ILE A 40 13.77 6.94 5.51
N ARG A 41 12.46 6.77 5.29
CA ARG A 41 11.87 6.49 3.98
C ARG A 41 12.06 7.65 3.00
N GLU A 42 11.67 8.87 3.37
CA GLU A 42 11.55 9.96 2.41
C GLU A 42 12.88 10.40 1.79
N PRO A 43 13.97 10.63 2.54
CA PRO A 43 15.24 11.03 1.94
C PRO A 43 15.74 10.04 0.88
N LEU A 44 15.55 8.74 1.11
CA LEU A 44 15.98 7.66 0.22
C LEU A 44 15.12 7.60 -1.05
N LEU A 45 13.79 7.60 -0.88
CA LEU A 45 12.85 7.44 -1.97
C LEU A 45 12.72 8.71 -2.84
N LEU A 46 12.82 9.89 -2.23
CA LEU A 46 12.83 11.19 -2.93
C LEU A 46 14.15 11.42 -3.68
N GLY A 47 15.29 11.00 -3.12
CA GLY A 47 16.55 11.02 -3.85
C GLY A 47 16.50 10.14 -5.11
N SER A 48 15.91 8.95 -4.99
CA SER A 48 15.80 7.98 -6.09
C SER A 48 14.93 8.48 -7.25
N ILE A 49 13.78 9.11 -6.96
CA ILE A 49 12.92 9.68 -8.01
C ILE A 49 13.53 10.93 -8.63
N ALA A 50 14.30 11.73 -7.89
CA ALA A 50 15.01 12.89 -8.46
C ALA A 50 16.02 12.45 -9.53
N VAL A 51 16.77 11.37 -9.28
CA VAL A 51 17.69 10.77 -10.26
C VAL A 51 16.92 10.28 -11.50
N ASN A 52 15.78 9.61 -11.31
CA ASN A 52 14.95 9.14 -12.43
C ASN A 52 14.39 10.30 -13.27
N MET A 53 13.93 11.38 -12.62
CA MET A 53 13.43 12.59 -13.31
C MET A 53 14.49 13.21 -14.20
N THR A 54 15.73 13.37 -13.70
CA THR A 54 16.85 13.88 -14.49
C THR A 54 17.18 12.95 -15.66
N ALA A 55 17.29 11.64 -15.40
CA ALA A 55 17.56 10.66 -16.46
C ALA A 55 16.49 10.70 -17.57
N PHE A 56 15.21 10.82 -17.20
CA PHE A 56 14.11 10.92 -18.15
C PHE A 56 14.18 12.20 -18.99
N GLN A 57 14.46 13.35 -18.37
CA GLN A 57 14.61 14.63 -19.08
C GLN A 57 15.78 14.62 -20.07
N GLU A 58 16.85 13.90 -19.74
CA GLU A 58 18.03 13.73 -20.59
C GLU A 58 17.90 12.60 -21.61
N GLY A 59 16.76 11.89 -21.66
CA GLY A 59 16.55 10.76 -22.56
C GLY A 59 17.44 9.54 -22.25
N LYS A 60 17.92 9.42 -21.01
CA LYS A 60 18.77 8.32 -20.54
C LYS A 60 17.95 7.18 -19.95
N GLU A 61 18.61 6.04 -19.74
CA GLU A 61 18.01 4.90 -19.04
C GLU A 61 17.61 5.30 -17.61
N ILE A 62 16.39 4.92 -17.22
CA ILE A 62 15.86 5.20 -15.88
C ILE A 62 16.45 4.19 -14.89
N PRO A 63 17.23 4.61 -13.87
CA PRO A 63 17.99 3.66 -13.06
C PRO A 63 17.13 2.98 -11.97
N ASN A 64 16.35 3.74 -11.20
CA ASN A 64 15.78 3.25 -9.95
C ASN A 64 14.38 2.65 -10.12
N ILE A 65 14.16 1.46 -9.56
CA ILE A 65 12.81 0.87 -9.41
C ILE A 65 12.12 1.45 -8.17
N ILE A 66 12.80 1.36 -7.02
CA ILE A 66 12.26 1.74 -5.73
C ILE A 66 12.42 3.25 -5.55
N THR A 67 11.27 3.92 -5.60
CA THR A 67 11.12 5.38 -5.56
C THR A 67 9.90 5.73 -4.71
N MET A 68 9.66 7.01 -4.43
CA MET A 68 8.46 7.39 -3.68
C MET A 68 7.17 7.00 -4.43
N PRO A 69 7.05 7.19 -5.76
CA PRO A 69 5.89 6.70 -6.50
C PRO A 69 5.75 5.18 -6.50
N PHE A 70 6.85 4.40 -6.45
CA PHE A 70 6.76 2.94 -6.33
C PHE A 70 6.01 2.52 -5.07
N TRP A 71 6.31 3.17 -3.93
CA TRP A 71 5.61 2.95 -2.66
C TRP A 71 4.12 3.25 -2.79
N ASP A 72 3.79 4.43 -3.33
CA ASP A 72 2.40 4.89 -3.45
C ASP A 72 1.60 4.04 -4.46
N VAL A 73 2.22 3.68 -5.58
CA VAL A 73 1.56 2.95 -6.67
C VAL A 73 1.33 1.48 -6.33
N TYR A 74 2.29 0.79 -5.70
CA TYR A 74 2.17 -0.66 -5.51
C TYR A 74 1.98 -1.09 -4.06
N MET A 75 2.32 -0.26 -3.08
CA MET A 75 2.35 -0.70 -1.68
C MET A 75 1.37 0.06 -0.77
N SER A 76 0.82 1.20 -1.21
CA SER A 76 -0.12 2.01 -0.41
C SER A 76 -1.42 2.35 -1.16
N ILE A 77 -1.93 1.42 -1.95
CA ILE A 77 -3.14 1.62 -2.77
C ILE A 77 -4.38 1.72 -1.87
N GLY A 78 -5.03 2.86 -1.88
CA GLY A 78 -6.10 3.16 -0.94
C GLY A 78 -5.61 3.40 0.48
N GLY A 79 -4.32 3.68 0.69
CA GLY A 79 -3.70 3.95 1.99
C GLY A 79 -2.87 2.78 2.54
N SER A 80 -2.56 2.84 3.84
CA SER A 80 -1.78 1.79 4.53
C SER A 80 -2.49 0.43 4.49
N GLY A 81 -1.75 -0.66 4.34
CA GLY A 81 -2.31 -2.00 4.23
C GLY A 81 -3.07 -2.29 2.94
N VAL A 82 -3.02 -1.40 1.94
CA VAL A 82 -3.73 -1.56 0.67
C VAL A 82 -5.26 -1.67 0.86
N THR A 83 -5.82 -0.80 1.71
CA THR A 83 -7.21 -0.91 2.20
C THR A 83 -8.28 -0.74 1.14
N ILE A 84 -7.95 -0.32 -0.09
CA ILE A 84 -8.91 -0.41 -1.21
C ILE A 84 -9.35 -1.86 -1.43
N GLY A 85 -8.44 -2.83 -1.26
CA GLY A 85 -8.75 -4.26 -1.35
C GLY A 85 -9.69 -4.70 -0.23
N LEU A 86 -9.50 -4.19 0.99
CA LEU A 86 -10.39 -4.42 2.13
C LEU A 86 -11.79 -3.85 1.88
N LEU A 87 -11.88 -2.60 1.41
CA LEU A 87 -13.16 -1.95 1.11
C LEU A 87 -13.95 -2.73 0.07
N ILE A 88 -13.30 -3.13 -1.03
CA ILE A 88 -13.93 -3.95 -2.06
C ILE A 88 -14.35 -5.32 -1.49
N ALA A 89 -13.50 -5.98 -0.69
CA ALA A 89 -13.84 -7.24 -0.05
C ALA A 89 -15.06 -7.13 0.89
N ILE A 90 -15.20 -6.01 1.63
CA ILE A 90 -16.37 -5.73 2.47
C ILE A 90 -17.62 -5.52 1.61
N PHE A 91 -17.54 -4.81 0.49
CA PHE A 91 -18.70 -4.65 -0.38
C PHE A 91 -19.17 -5.99 -0.98
N ILE A 92 -18.24 -6.88 -1.30
CA ILE A 92 -18.51 -8.23 -1.83
C ILE A 92 -19.11 -9.15 -0.76
N ALA A 93 -18.47 -9.24 0.42
CA ALA A 93 -18.75 -10.30 1.39
C ALA A 93 -19.16 -9.82 2.78
N GLY A 94 -19.05 -8.53 3.10
CA GLY A 94 -19.40 -7.98 4.40
C GLY A 94 -20.92 -7.99 4.64
N ARG A 95 -21.34 -8.60 5.75
CA ARG A 95 -22.76 -8.77 6.11
C ARG A 95 -23.21 -7.89 7.28
N ARG A 96 -22.28 -7.47 8.14
CA ARG A 96 -22.57 -6.57 9.27
C ARG A 96 -22.89 -5.17 8.78
N GLU A 97 -24.00 -4.60 9.24
CA GLU A 97 -24.45 -3.26 8.86
C GLU A 97 -23.39 -2.20 9.19
N GLU A 98 -22.86 -2.22 10.41
CA GLU A 98 -21.77 -1.36 10.87
C GLU A 98 -20.56 -1.38 9.92
N MET A 99 -20.08 -2.58 9.57
CA MET A 99 -18.94 -2.77 8.66
C MET A 99 -19.21 -2.18 7.26
N ARG A 100 -20.41 -2.40 6.72
CA ARG A 100 -20.82 -1.85 5.41
C ARG A 100 -20.96 -0.33 5.47
N SER A 101 -21.48 0.22 6.57
CA SER A 101 -21.63 1.66 6.77
C SER A 101 -20.28 2.36 6.84
N ILE A 102 -19.32 1.80 7.59
CA ILE A 102 -17.95 2.32 7.65
C ILE A 102 -17.27 2.23 6.27
N ALA A 103 -17.43 1.12 5.55
CA ALA A 103 -16.87 0.97 4.21
C ALA A 103 -17.44 2.01 3.22
N LYS A 104 -18.74 2.32 3.28
CA LYS A 104 -19.36 3.37 2.48
C LYS A 104 -18.77 4.75 2.80
N LEU A 105 -18.72 5.12 4.09
CA LEU A 105 -18.15 6.40 4.54
C LEU A 105 -16.68 6.54 4.14
N SER A 106 -15.95 5.45 4.18
CA SER A 106 -14.51 5.43 3.89
C SER A 106 -14.17 5.36 2.41
N SER A 107 -15.12 5.00 1.54
CA SER A 107 -14.88 4.80 0.10
C SER A 107 -14.42 6.07 -0.63
N GLY A 108 -15.00 7.22 -0.27
CA GLY A 108 -14.60 8.52 -0.82
C GLY A 108 -13.14 8.86 -0.50
N PRO A 109 -12.76 8.96 0.78
CA PRO A 109 -11.37 9.16 1.19
C PRO A 109 -10.43 8.07 0.64
N GLY A 110 -10.86 6.81 0.65
CA GLY A 110 -10.07 5.66 0.18
C GLY A 110 -9.70 5.74 -1.30
N LEU A 111 -10.53 6.35 -2.14
CA LEU A 111 -10.20 6.60 -3.55
C LEU A 111 -9.01 7.55 -3.72
N PHE A 112 -8.79 8.43 -2.74
CA PHE A 112 -7.66 9.35 -2.66
C PHE A 112 -6.59 8.88 -1.67
N ASN A 113 -6.55 7.57 -1.41
CA ASN A 113 -5.57 6.90 -0.56
C ASN A 113 -5.59 7.31 0.93
N ILE A 114 -6.64 8.04 1.37
CA ILE A 114 -6.85 8.44 2.77
C ILE A 114 -7.67 7.34 3.44
N ASN A 115 -7.15 6.72 4.49
CA ASN A 115 -7.73 5.49 5.02
C ASN A 115 -7.87 5.42 6.54
N GLU A 116 -7.64 6.52 7.24
CA GLU A 116 -7.94 6.69 8.66
C GLU A 116 -9.39 6.30 9.00
N PRO A 117 -10.41 6.66 8.19
CA PRO A 117 -11.79 6.21 8.44
C PRO A 117 -11.93 4.67 8.44
N VAL A 118 -11.15 3.95 7.63
CA VAL A 118 -11.13 2.48 7.60
C VAL A 118 -10.37 1.93 8.79
N ILE A 119 -9.15 2.42 9.02
CA ILE A 119 -8.24 1.91 10.05
C ILE A 119 -8.82 2.09 11.45
N PHE A 120 -9.44 3.24 11.72
CA PHE A 120 -10.02 3.55 13.03
C PHE A 120 -11.49 3.16 13.14
N GLY A 121 -12.24 3.18 12.02
CA GLY A 121 -13.65 2.80 12.02
C GLY A 121 -13.84 1.29 12.11
N LEU A 122 -13.01 0.50 11.43
CA LEU A 122 -13.00 -0.95 11.56
C LEU A 122 -11.99 -1.37 12.63
N PRO A 123 -12.17 -2.54 13.29
CA PRO A 123 -11.16 -3.08 14.18
C PRO A 123 -10.00 -3.65 13.35
N VAL A 124 -9.24 -2.80 12.66
CA VAL A 124 -7.98 -3.16 11.99
C VAL A 124 -6.84 -3.03 12.99
N MET A 125 -6.83 -1.94 13.77
CA MET A 125 -5.92 -1.76 14.89
C MET A 125 -6.26 -2.72 16.03
N LEU A 126 -5.22 -3.23 16.70
CA LEU A 126 -5.31 -4.11 17.87
C LEU A 126 -6.12 -5.40 17.66
N ASN A 127 -6.53 -5.69 16.42
CA ASN A 127 -7.21 -6.92 16.04
C ASN A 127 -6.20 -7.88 15.39
N PRO A 128 -5.79 -8.95 16.08
CA PRO A 128 -4.78 -9.86 15.55
C PRO A 128 -5.21 -10.56 14.26
N VAL A 129 -6.52 -10.73 14.04
CA VAL A 129 -7.06 -11.34 12.82
C VAL A 129 -6.91 -10.42 11.62
N MET A 130 -7.28 -9.14 11.77
CA MET A 130 -7.17 -8.14 10.69
C MET A 130 -5.74 -7.61 10.49
N ALA A 131 -4.89 -7.70 11.51
CA ALA A 131 -3.48 -7.37 11.42
C ALA A 131 -2.74 -8.21 10.36
N ILE A 132 -3.10 -9.49 10.22
CA ILE A 132 -2.46 -10.41 9.26
C ILE A 132 -2.60 -9.91 7.81
N PRO A 133 -3.81 -9.76 7.24
CA PRO A 133 -3.94 -9.28 5.87
C PRO A 133 -3.46 -7.84 5.73
N PHE A 134 -3.59 -7.01 6.77
CA PHE A 134 -3.11 -5.62 6.74
C PHE A 134 -1.59 -5.51 6.59
N ILE A 135 -0.83 -6.38 7.26
CA ILE A 135 0.64 -6.44 7.13
C ILE A 135 1.03 -7.14 5.83
N VAL A 136 0.43 -8.29 5.51
CA VAL A 136 0.87 -9.14 4.39
C VAL A 136 0.57 -8.52 3.03
N THR A 137 -0.60 -7.90 2.86
CA THR A 137 -1.05 -7.37 1.57
C THR A 137 -0.03 -6.42 0.92
N PRO A 138 0.44 -5.34 1.57
CA PRO A 138 1.40 -4.42 0.95
C PRO A 138 2.76 -5.05 0.66
N LEU A 139 3.15 -6.12 1.37
CA LEU A 139 4.37 -6.87 1.09
C LEU A 139 4.23 -7.68 -0.20
N VAL A 140 3.08 -8.33 -0.38
CA VAL A 140 2.76 -9.09 -1.59
C VAL A 140 2.65 -8.16 -2.79
N THR A 141 1.88 -7.07 -2.69
CA THR A 141 1.69 -6.13 -3.80
C THR A 141 2.99 -5.38 -4.14
N GLY A 142 3.82 -5.04 -3.15
CA GLY A 142 5.14 -4.49 -3.38
C GLY A 142 6.07 -5.46 -4.12
N THR A 143 6.02 -6.76 -3.79
CA THR A 143 6.78 -7.79 -4.50
C THR A 143 6.33 -7.93 -5.95
N ILE A 144 5.02 -7.94 -6.21
CA ILE A 144 4.44 -7.96 -7.55
C ILE A 144 4.91 -6.74 -8.36
N GLY A 145 4.78 -5.54 -7.78
CA GLY A 145 5.21 -4.29 -8.40
C GLY A 145 6.71 -4.29 -8.74
N TYR A 146 7.54 -4.80 -7.84
CA TYR A 146 8.99 -4.91 -8.06
C TYR A 146 9.31 -5.85 -9.22
N ILE A 147 8.76 -7.06 -9.22
CA ILE A 147 9.02 -8.06 -10.27
C ILE A 147 8.54 -7.55 -11.64
N ALA A 148 7.33 -6.97 -11.70
CA ALA A 148 6.80 -6.39 -12.92
C ALA A 148 7.70 -5.27 -13.47
N THR A 149 8.24 -4.43 -12.59
CA THR A 149 9.14 -3.34 -13.01
C THR A 149 10.53 -3.85 -13.38
N ALA A 150 11.07 -4.82 -12.65
CA ALA A 150 12.39 -5.41 -12.87
C ALA A 150 12.46 -6.22 -14.18
N THR A 151 11.35 -6.83 -14.58
CA THR A 151 11.23 -7.56 -15.86
C THR A 151 10.92 -6.66 -17.06
N GLY A 152 10.71 -5.36 -16.83
CA GLY A 152 10.36 -4.39 -17.87
C GLY A 152 8.89 -4.42 -18.31
N PHE A 153 8.05 -5.25 -17.68
CA PHE A 153 6.61 -5.24 -17.95
C PHE A 153 5.98 -3.90 -17.52
N ALA A 154 6.28 -3.45 -16.30
CA ALA A 154 5.87 -2.13 -15.79
C ALA A 154 7.01 -1.11 -15.95
N GLY A 155 6.65 0.12 -16.33
CA GLY A 155 7.60 1.22 -16.42
C GLY A 155 8.09 1.67 -15.05
N LYS A 156 9.35 2.10 -14.98
CA LYS A 156 9.88 2.80 -13.79
C LYS A 156 9.25 4.18 -13.68
N ALA A 157 9.04 4.66 -12.46
CA ALA A 157 8.51 6.00 -12.24
C ALA A 157 9.54 7.07 -12.64
N VAL A 158 9.10 8.09 -13.36
CA VAL A 158 9.90 9.18 -13.92
C VAL A 158 9.43 10.56 -13.44
N VAL A 159 8.31 10.64 -12.72
CA VAL A 159 7.81 11.88 -12.13
C VAL A 159 7.10 11.61 -10.81
N MET A 160 7.21 12.57 -9.89
CA MET A 160 6.43 12.58 -8.67
C MET A 160 4.98 12.98 -8.96
N VAL A 161 4.05 12.20 -8.42
CA VAL A 161 2.62 12.55 -8.38
C VAL A 161 2.19 12.66 -6.92
N PRO A 162 1.21 13.50 -6.58
CA PRO A 162 0.67 13.52 -5.22
C PRO A 162 0.21 12.13 -4.79
N TRP A 163 0.54 11.70 -3.57
CA TRP A 163 0.16 10.38 -3.05
C TRP A 163 -1.36 10.20 -2.96
N THR A 164 -2.14 11.29 -2.95
CA THR A 164 -3.60 11.28 -3.01
C THR A 164 -4.17 11.11 -4.42
N THR A 165 -3.32 11.04 -5.45
CA THR A 165 -3.77 10.80 -6.83
C THR A 165 -4.47 9.44 -6.88
N PRO A 166 -5.69 9.36 -7.46
CA PRO A 166 -6.43 8.10 -7.52
C PRO A 166 -5.62 6.95 -8.11
N PRO A 167 -5.78 5.72 -7.59
CA PRO A 167 -5.20 4.51 -8.17
C PRO A 167 -5.49 4.42 -9.67
N LEU A 168 -4.61 3.73 -10.39
CA LEU A 168 -4.55 3.57 -11.85
C LEU A 168 -4.11 4.86 -12.57
N VAL A 169 -4.64 6.01 -12.18
CA VAL A 169 -4.21 7.32 -12.70
C VAL A 169 -2.79 7.63 -12.21
N ASN A 170 -2.50 7.37 -10.93
CA ASN A 170 -1.17 7.59 -10.37
C ASN A 170 -0.09 6.72 -11.03
N ALA A 171 -0.39 5.45 -11.33
CA ALA A 171 0.52 4.55 -12.04
C ALA A 171 0.81 5.06 -13.45
N TRP A 172 -0.23 5.48 -14.18
CA TRP A 172 -0.07 6.01 -15.54
C TRP A 172 0.77 7.28 -15.57
N LEU A 173 0.42 8.27 -14.73
CA LEU A 173 1.09 9.57 -14.70
C LEU A 173 2.55 9.45 -14.24
N SER A 174 2.81 8.72 -13.15
CA SER A 174 4.15 8.62 -12.57
C SER A 174 5.16 7.93 -13.50
N THR A 175 4.69 7.09 -14.42
CA THR A 175 5.53 6.29 -15.33
C THR A 175 5.54 6.81 -16.78
N ALA A 176 5.11 8.06 -17.00
CA ALA A 176 4.98 8.66 -18.33
C ALA A 176 4.17 7.81 -19.32
N GLY A 177 3.12 7.16 -18.81
CA GLY A 177 2.12 6.49 -19.63
C GLY A 177 2.21 4.96 -19.71
N SER A 178 3.00 4.31 -18.84
CA SER A 178 3.16 2.85 -18.88
C SER A 178 1.85 2.11 -18.57
N MET A 179 1.28 1.44 -19.58
CA MET A 179 0.13 0.54 -19.39
C MET A 179 0.47 -0.68 -18.54
N GLY A 180 1.69 -1.19 -18.63
CA GLY A 180 2.12 -2.29 -17.77
C GLY A 180 2.10 -1.90 -16.28
N ALA A 181 2.42 -0.65 -15.93
CA ALA A 181 2.29 -0.17 -14.56
C ALA A 181 0.82 -0.11 -14.09
N VAL A 182 -0.08 0.39 -14.95
CA VAL A 182 -1.53 0.42 -14.67
C VAL A 182 -2.08 -0.99 -14.46
N ILE A 183 -1.75 -1.92 -15.36
CA ILE A 183 -2.18 -3.32 -15.28
C ILE A 183 -1.62 -3.98 -14.02
N THR A 184 -0.35 -3.72 -13.70
CA THR A 184 0.29 -4.26 -12.49
C THR A 184 -0.43 -3.75 -11.23
N GLN A 185 -0.76 -2.47 -11.16
CA GLN A 185 -1.49 -1.91 -10.02
C GLN A 185 -2.91 -2.49 -9.92
N LEU A 186 -3.59 -2.72 -11.04
CA LEU A 186 -4.88 -3.40 -11.06
C LEU A 186 -4.77 -4.84 -10.53
N ILE A 187 -3.72 -5.58 -10.93
CA ILE A 187 -3.43 -6.91 -10.38
C ILE A 187 -3.21 -6.83 -8.86
N CYS A 188 -2.45 -5.84 -8.38
CA CYS A 188 -2.25 -5.63 -6.94
C CYS A 188 -3.56 -5.39 -6.19
N ILE A 189 -4.50 -4.61 -6.75
CA ILE A 189 -5.83 -4.40 -6.17
C ILE A 189 -6.60 -5.72 -6.10
N VAL A 190 -6.63 -6.50 -7.18
CA VAL A 190 -7.32 -7.79 -7.23
C VAL A 190 -6.73 -8.77 -6.21
N VAL A 191 -5.40 -8.86 -6.13
CA VAL A 191 -4.71 -9.70 -5.14
C VAL A 191 -5.03 -9.24 -3.72
N ALA A 192 -5.04 -7.93 -3.46
CA ALA A 192 -5.44 -7.40 -2.16
C ALA A 192 -6.87 -7.81 -1.78
N VAL A 193 -7.82 -7.75 -2.72
CA VAL A 193 -9.19 -8.23 -2.48
C VAL A 193 -9.19 -9.70 -2.06
N PHE A 194 -8.48 -10.57 -2.79
CA PHE A 194 -8.40 -11.99 -2.47
C PHE A 194 -7.72 -12.27 -1.12
N ILE A 195 -6.71 -11.49 -0.74
CA ILE A 195 -6.07 -11.62 0.57
C ILE A 195 -7.04 -11.22 1.69
N TYR A 196 -7.79 -10.12 1.54
CA TYR A 196 -8.73 -9.65 2.57
C TYR A 196 -10.02 -10.46 2.66
N LEU A 197 -10.50 -11.02 1.56
CA LEU A 197 -11.78 -11.73 1.48
C LEU A 197 -12.00 -12.80 2.56
N PRO A 198 -11.05 -13.73 2.84
CA PRO A 198 -11.25 -14.73 3.90
C PRO A 198 -11.38 -14.10 5.29
N PHE A 199 -10.70 -13.00 5.57
CA PHE A 199 -10.74 -12.31 6.87
C PHE A 199 -12.04 -11.51 7.06
N VAL A 200 -12.57 -10.93 5.98
CA VAL A 200 -13.90 -10.32 5.97
C VAL A 200 -14.97 -11.37 6.23
N LEU A 201 -14.88 -12.53 5.57
CA LEU A 201 -15.80 -13.66 5.80
C LEU A 201 -15.73 -14.18 7.24
N LEU A 202 -14.54 -14.26 7.82
CA LEU A 202 -14.34 -14.64 9.22
C LEU A 202 -14.97 -13.62 10.17
N SER A 203 -14.81 -12.32 9.88
CA SER A 203 -15.35 -11.21 10.68
C SER A 203 -16.88 -11.07 10.63
N ASN A 204 -17.55 -11.78 9.72
CA ASN A 204 -19.01 -11.90 9.71
C ASN A 204 -19.53 -12.86 10.79
N ARG A 205 -18.69 -13.77 11.31
CA ARG A 205 -19.08 -14.67 12.40
C ARG A 205 -19.17 -13.83 13.68
N LYS A 206 -20.31 -13.86 14.37
CA LYS A 206 -20.44 -13.23 15.70
C LYS A 206 -19.33 -13.82 16.60
N PRO A 207 -18.66 -13.02 17.44
CA PRO A 207 -18.09 -13.58 18.66
C PRO A 207 -19.26 -14.25 19.40
N GLU A 208 -19.11 -15.50 19.82
CA GLU A 208 -20.00 -16.03 20.85
C GLU A 208 -20.04 -15.00 21.97
N ALA A 209 -21.24 -14.59 22.37
CA ALA A 209 -21.39 -13.75 23.54
C ALA A 209 -20.62 -14.47 24.66
N ALA A 210 -19.64 -13.80 25.27
CA ALA A 210 -19.07 -14.30 26.50
C ALA A 210 -20.24 -14.55 27.44
N PRO A 211 -20.34 -15.73 28.08
CA PRO A 211 -21.39 -15.94 29.06
C PRO A 211 -21.28 -14.82 30.07
N ASP A 212 -22.40 -14.11 30.27
CA ASP A 212 -22.50 -13.05 31.26
C ASP A 212 -21.96 -13.61 32.58
N SER A 213 -20.88 -13.03 33.08
CA SER A 213 -20.36 -13.36 34.41
C SER A 213 -21.37 -12.82 35.42
N GLU A 214 -22.23 -13.70 35.94
CA GLU A 214 -23.08 -13.47 37.12
C GLU A 214 -22.25 -13.10 38.37
#